data_AF-A0A1J4Y2I4-F1
#
_entry.id   AF-A0A1J4Y2I4-F1
#
_cell.length_a   1.000
_cell.length_b   1.000
_cell.length_c   1.000
_cell.angle_alpha   90.00
_cell.angle_beta   90.00
_cell.angle_gamma   90.00
#
_symmetry.space_group_name_H-M   'P 1'
#
loop_
_entity.id
_entity.type
_entity.pdbx_description
1 polymer ?
#
loop_
_entity_poly.entity_id
_entity_poly.type
_entity_poly.pdbx_seq_one_letter_code
_entity_poly.pdbx_strand_id
1 'polypeptide(L)'
;MAVELWILGLLFIIGVALLFELTKKVLKVLLFAGLIIAALLIYAGLFIAADMRSLQQDFGQASNVLLLQDQGDILAGFSLIGTNQTSWLSEQQMSTMADLATSQDPDALAAQGIYKIALFSPAAFADAPGILTETIALSASDIIDILKSQNPKSTFMELMPTNKRQNALEMMKNTPGDAEFRSMLFQMLVLNVAQKQPLLLAAGLRDNEIIVYPETAVFKVIRLLPQRLMERVIVR
;
A
#
# COMPACT_ATOMS: atom_id res chain seq x y z
N MET A 1 -1.39 -58.86 49.65
CA MET A 1 -1.26 -59.07 48.19
C MET A 1 -2.57 -58.87 47.43
N ALA A 2 -3.58 -59.76 47.50
CA ALA A 2 -4.80 -59.59 46.69
C ALA A 2 -5.57 -58.28 46.97
N VAL A 3 -5.76 -57.92 48.25
CA VAL A 3 -6.47 -56.69 48.66
C VAL A 3 -5.75 -55.40 48.23
N GLU A 4 -4.42 -55.39 48.28
CA GLU A 4 -3.61 -54.22 47.86
C GLU A 4 -3.72 -53.97 46.36
N LEU A 5 -3.77 -55.04 45.54
CA LEU A 5 -4.00 -54.92 44.10
C LEU A 5 -5.40 -54.36 43.78
N TRP A 6 -6.43 -54.73 44.55
CA TRP A 6 -7.77 -54.16 44.41
C TRP A 6 -7.81 -52.67 44.78
N ILE A 7 -7.12 -52.27 45.84
CA ILE A 7 -7.03 -50.86 46.26
C ILE A 7 -6.28 -50.03 45.19
N LEU A 8 -5.16 -50.53 44.69
CA LEU A 8 -4.40 -49.87 43.61
C LEU A 8 -5.23 -49.77 42.33
N GLY A 9 -5.95 -50.83 41.96
CA GLY A 9 -6.87 -50.82 40.83
C GLY A 9 -7.99 -49.78 40.99
N LEU A 10 -8.60 -49.69 42.17
CA LEU A 10 -9.62 -48.69 42.48
C LEU A 10 -9.06 -47.26 42.38
N LEU A 11 -7.91 -47.00 42.99
CA LEU A 11 -7.25 -45.69 42.93
C LEU A 11 -6.90 -45.29 41.49
N PHE A 12 -6.44 -46.24 40.67
CA PHE A 12 -6.17 -46.01 39.26
C PHE A 12 -7.44 -45.62 38.50
N ILE A 13 -8.56 -46.32 38.72
CA ILE A 13 -9.85 -45.99 38.08
C ILE A 13 -10.31 -44.58 38.48
N ILE A 14 -10.22 -44.24 39.77
CA ILE A 14 -10.55 -42.89 40.26
C ILE A 14 -9.65 -41.84 39.60
N GLY A 15 -8.34 -42.11 39.51
CA GLY A 15 -7.38 -41.22 38.86
C GLY A 15 -7.71 -40.97 37.39
N VAL A 16 -8.02 -42.03 36.63
CA VAL A 16 -8.44 -41.92 35.22
C VAL A 16 -9.75 -41.15 35.08
N ALA A 17 -10.74 -41.40 35.94
CA ALA A 17 -12.01 -40.70 35.92
C ALA A 17 -11.85 -39.19 36.20
N LEU A 18 -11.03 -38.82 37.19
CA LEU A 18 -10.70 -37.42 37.49
C LEU A 18 -9.97 -36.73 36.33
N LEU A 19 -9.01 -37.41 35.70
CA LEU A 19 -8.27 -36.89 34.54
C LEU A 19 -9.20 -36.70 33.33
N PHE A 20 -10.14 -37.62 33.12
CA PHE A 20 -11.18 -37.50 32.10
C PHE A 20 -12.13 -36.32 32.35
N GLU A 21 -12.56 -36.10 33.60
CA GLU A 21 -13.37 -34.91 33.93
C GLU A 21 -12.61 -33.60 33.73
N LEU A 22 -11.33 -33.55 34.08
CA LEU A 22 -10.49 -32.38 33.91
C LEU A 22 -10.32 -32.04 32.42
N THR A 23 -9.97 -33.04 31.60
CA THR A 23 -9.81 -32.86 30.14
C THR A 23 -11.12 -32.41 29.49
N LYS A 24 -12.27 -32.94 29.92
CA LYS A 24 -13.59 -32.49 29.44
C LYS A 24 -13.87 -31.01 29.76
N LYS A 25 -13.50 -30.54 30.96
CA LYS A 25 -13.65 -29.12 31.35
C LYS A 25 -12.73 -28.23 30.51
N VAL A 26 -11.46 -28.60 30.37
CA VAL A 26 -10.47 -27.86 29.56
C VAL A 26 -10.93 -27.78 28.11
N LEU A 27 -11.39 -28.89 27.53
CA LEU A 27 -11.88 -28.93 26.14
C LEU A 27 -13.08 -28.00 25.93
N LYS A 28 -14.03 -27.95 26.87
CA LYS A 28 -15.16 -27.01 26.81
C LYS A 28 -14.71 -25.55 26.83
N VAL A 29 -13.75 -25.21 27.69
CA VAL A 29 -13.20 -23.84 27.76
C VAL A 29 -12.49 -23.47 26.46
N LEU A 30 -11.67 -24.36 25.93
CA LEU A 30 -10.98 -24.15 24.64
C LEU A 30 -11.97 -24.00 23.48
N LEU A 31 -13.03 -24.81 23.44
CA LEU A 31 -14.08 -24.70 22.42
C LEU A 31 -14.78 -23.34 22.51
N PHE A 32 -15.16 -22.90 23.72
CA PHE A 32 -15.82 -21.61 23.91
C PHE A 32 -14.90 -20.43 23.56
N ALA A 33 -13.64 -20.46 23.99
CA ALA A 33 -12.64 -19.46 23.62
C ALA A 33 -12.40 -19.44 22.10
N GLY A 34 -12.31 -20.61 21.47
CA GLY A 34 -12.21 -20.75 20.02
C GLY A 34 -13.41 -20.17 19.28
N LEU A 35 -14.63 -20.35 19.81
CA LEU A 35 -15.85 -19.77 19.26
C LEU A 35 -15.81 -18.23 19.35
N ILE A 36 -15.37 -17.67 20.48
CA ILE A 36 -15.20 -16.22 20.63
C ILE A 36 -14.18 -15.69 19.61
N ILE A 37 -13.02 -16.33 19.49
CA ILE A 37 -11.99 -15.93 18.51
C ILE A 37 -12.56 -16.02 17.09
N ALA A 38 -13.27 -17.10 16.75
CA ALA A 38 -13.90 -17.25 15.45
C ALA A 38 -14.92 -16.14 15.18
N ALA A 39 -15.76 -15.79 16.16
CA ALA A 39 -16.72 -14.69 16.04
C ALA A 39 -16.03 -13.34 15.82
N LEU A 40 -14.93 -13.06 16.53
CA LEU A 40 -14.12 -11.85 16.34
C LEU A 40 -13.48 -11.81 14.95
N LEU A 41 -12.94 -12.94 14.46
CA LEU A 41 -12.36 -13.04 13.12
C LEU A 41 -13.41 -12.82 12.02
N ILE A 42 -14.61 -13.38 12.19
CA ILE A 42 -15.73 -13.14 11.25
C ILE A 42 -16.10 -11.66 11.25
N TYR A 43 -16.25 -11.04 12.42
CA TYR A 43 -16.57 -9.62 12.54
C TYR A 43 -15.51 -8.73 11.87
N ALA A 44 -14.23 -8.97 12.16
CA ALA A 44 -13.13 -8.25 11.53
C ALA A 44 -13.11 -8.45 10.00
N GLY A 45 -13.33 -9.69 9.54
CA GLY A 45 -13.42 -10.02 8.12
C GLY A 45 -14.54 -9.27 7.40
N LEU A 46 -15.73 -9.17 8.02
CA LEU A 46 -16.85 -8.39 7.49
C LEU A 46 -16.53 -6.90 7.43
N PHE A 47 -15.86 -6.35 8.45
CA PHE A 47 -15.45 -4.95 8.48
C PHE A 47 -14.44 -4.62 7.37
N ILE A 48 -13.42 -5.46 7.18
CA ILE A 48 -12.44 -5.33 6.10
C ILE A 48 -13.12 -5.47 4.73
N ALA A 49 -14.06 -6.41 4.58
CA ALA A 49 -14.79 -6.59 3.33
C ALA A 49 -15.67 -5.38 2.98
N ALA A 50 -16.29 -4.74 3.98
CA ALA A 50 -17.04 -3.51 3.78
C ALA A 50 -16.13 -2.34 3.37
N ASP A 51 -14.98 -2.18 4.04
CA ASP A 51 -13.97 -1.17 3.71
C ASP A 51 -13.40 -1.38 2.30
N MET A 52 -13.10 -2.62 1.90
CA MET A 52 -12.64 -2.97 0.55
C MET A 52 -13.66 -2.57 -0.52
N ARG A 53 -14.96 -2.78 -0.25
CA ARG A 53 -16.03 -2.37 -1.20
C ARG A 53 -16.13 -0.86 -1.32
N SER A 54 -16.05 -0.12 -0.21
CA SER A 54 -16.01 1.35 -0.23
C SER A 54 -14.78 1.83 -1.00
N LEU A 55 -13.60 1.29 -0.72
CA LEU A 55 -12.39 1.60 -1.49
C LEU A 55 -12.60 1.35 -2.98
N GLN A 56 -13.14 0.20 -3.39
CA GLN A 56 -13.37 -0.09 -4.81
C GLN A 56 -14.37 0.89 -5.47
N GLN A 57 -15.43 1.29 -4.76
CA GLN A 57 -16.47 2.16 -5.30
C GLN A 57 -16.04 3.62 -5.31
N ASP A 58 -15.47 4.10 -4.21
CA ASP A 58 -15.18 5.51 -3.95
C ASP A 58 -13.83 5.91 -4.54
N PHE A 59 -12.80 5.04 -4.50
CA PHE A 59 -11.49 5.36 -5.08
C PHE A 59 -11.59 5.61 -6.59
N GLY A 60 -12.49 4.91 -7.28
CA GLY A 60 -12.72 5.09 -8.72
C GLY A 60 -13.60 6.29 -9.09
N GLN A 61 -14.14 7.03 -8.11
CA GLN A 61 -15.04 8.17 -8.35
C GLN A 61 -14.53 9.47 -7.73
N ALA A 62 -13.85 9.38 -6.58
CA ALA A 62 -13.35 10.52 -5.85
C ALA A 62 -11.95 10.95 -6.33
N SER A 63 -11.50 12.12 -5.85
CA SER A 63 -10.15 12.62 -6.09
C SER A 63 -9.17 11.92 -5.15
N ASN A 64 -8.15 11.27 -5.71
CA ASN A 64 -7.05 10.68 -4.95
C ASN A 64 -5.76 11.41 -5.32
N VAL A 65 -4.93 11.72 -4.35
CA VAL A 65 -3.67 12.41 -4.57
C VAL A 65 -2.53 11.44 -4.31
N LEU A 66 -1.57 11.37 -5.22
CA LEU A 66 -0.36 10.59 -5.08
C LEU A 66 0.81 11.57 -5.03
N LEU A 67 1.62 11.50 -3.98
CA LEU A 67 2.79 12.35 -3.78
C LEU A 67 4.04 11.49 -3.67
N LEU A 68 5.15 11.97 -4.21
CA LEU A 68 6.48 11.44 -3.95
C LEU A 68 7.17 12.34 -2.93
N GLN A 69 7.53 11.78 -1.77
CA GLN A 69 8.19 12.46 -0.68
C GLN A 69 9.59 11.89 -0.46
N ASP A 70 10.60 12.75 -0.38
CA ASP A 70 11.96 12.38 0.01
C ASP A 70 12.44 13.28 1.15
N GLN A 71 12.82 12.69 2.28
CA GLN A 71 13.32 13.41 3.46
C GLN A 71 12.41 14.54 3.97
N GLY A 72 11.11 14.46 3.72
CA GLY A 72 10.12 15.48 4.11
C GLY A 72 9.64 16.34 2.96
N ASP A 73 10.44 16.48 1.90
CA ASP A 73 10.13 17.34 0.75
C ASP A 73 9.28 16.59 -0.28
N ILE A 74 8.23 17.25 -0.79
CA ILE A 74 7.43 16.70 -1.89
C ILE A 74 8.11 17.02 -3.22
N LEU A 75 8.58 15.97 -3.91
CA LEU A 75 9.30 16.09 -5.18
C LEU A 75 8.35 16.17 -6.38
N ALA A 76 7.23 15.44 -6.31
CA ALA A 76 6.28 15.30 -7.40
C ALA A 76 4.90 14.91 -6.86
N GLY A 77 3.84 15.21 -7.61
CA GLY A 77 2.51 14.75 -7.24
C GLY A 77 1.47 14.89 -8.34
N PHE A 78 0.51 13.99 -8.37
CA PHE A 78 -0.62 14.06 -9.29
C PHE A 78 -1.90 13.65 -8.60
N SER A 79 -3.02 14.17 -9.08
CA SER A 79 -4.35 13.72 -8.68
C SER A 79 -4.94 12.79 -9.72
N LEU A 80 -5.71 11.82 -9.24
CA LEU A 80 -6.58 10.93 -10.01
C LEU A 80 -8.01 11.30 -9.66
N ILE A 81 -8.74 11.85 -10.62
CA ILE A 81 -10.17 12.14 -10.47
C ILE A 81 -10.92 11.06 -11.22
N GLY A 82 -11.46 10.11 -10.46
CA GLY A 82 -12.01 8.89 -10.99
C GLY A 82 -11.00 8.03 -11.75
N THR A 83 -11.45 7.22 -12.72
CA THR A 83 -10.58 6.23 -13.39
C THR A 83 -9.74 6.78 -14.54
N ASN A 84 -10.14 7.90 -15.14
CA ASN A 84 -9.62 8.33 -16.45
C ASN A 84 -9.05 9.74 -16.49
N GLN A 85 -9.21 10.54 -15.43
CA GLN A 85 -8.72 11.92 -15.42
C GLN A 85 -7.57 12.04 -14.44
N THR A 86 -6.45 12.54 -14.94
CA THR A 86 -5.25 12.78 -14.14
C THR A 86 -4.82 14.21 -14.28
N SER A 87 -4.48 14.86 -13.17
CA SER A 87 -3.97 16.23 -13.19
C SER A 87 -2.64 16.29 -12.44
N TRP A 88 -1.62 16.84 -13.09
CA TRP A 88 -0.32 17.07 -12.47
C TRP A 88 -0.41 18.24 -11.51
N LEU A 89 0.15 18.07 -10.31
CA LEU A 89 0.16 19.14 -9.32
C LEU A 89 1.29 20.12 -9.62
N SER A 90 0.97 21.40 -9.55
CA SER A 90 1.96 22.48 -9.48
C SER A 90 2.64 22.52 -8.11
N GLU A 91 3.70 23.31 -7.98
CA GLU A 91 4.43 23.49 -6.72
C GLU A 91 3.53 23.98 -5.57
N GLN A 92 2.65 24.95 -5.85
CA GLN A 92 1.70 25.45 -4.86
C GLN A 92 0.72 24.36 -4.42
N GLN A 93 0.21 23.55 -5.37
CA GLN A 93 -0.71 22.46 -5.03
C GLN A 93 0.00 21.39 -4.21
N MET A 94 1.24 21.02 -4.57
CA MET A 94 2.04 20.06 -3.80
C MET A 94 2.25 20.51 -2.36
N SER A 95 2.55 21.80 -2.13
CA SER A 95 2.67 22.37 -0.77
C SER A 95 1.36 22.20 0.01
N THR A 96 0.22 22.58 -0.57
CA THR A 96 -1.09 22.41 0.09
C THR A 96 -1.38 20.94 0.40
N MET A 97 -1.04 20.02 -0.51
CA MET A 97 -1.24 18.59 -0.30
C MET A 97 -0.29 18.02 0.76
N ALA A 98 0.92 18.55 0.89
CA ALA A 98 1.88 18.18 1.93
C ALA A 98 1.36 18.56 3.32
N ASP A 99 0.78 19.75 3.45
CA ASP A 99 0.19 20.23 4.70
C ASP A 99 -0.99 19.36 5.13
N LEU A 100 -1.87 19.01 4.18
CA LEU A 100 -3.00 18.10 4.42
C LEU A 100 -2.55 16.69 4.78
N ALA A 101 -1.51 16.17 4.15
CA ALA A 101 -0.96 14.86 4.47
C ALA A 101 -0.34 14.83 5.88
N THR A 102 0.27 15.94 6.30
CA THR A 102 0.90 16.09 7.62
C THR A 102 -0.14 16.24 8.74
N SER A 103 -1.25 16.94 8.49
CA SER A 103 -2.30 17.12 9.49
C SER A 103 -3.01 15.81 9.87
N GLN A 104 -3.04 14.84 8.94
CA GLN A 104 -3.77 13.57 9.07
C GLN A 104 -5.25 13.75 9.43
N ASP A 105 -5.81 14.94 9.16
CA ASP A 105 -7.20 15.27 9.48
C ASP A 105 -8.12 14.83 8.33
N PRO A 106 -8.95 13.78 8.52
CA PRO A 106 -9.84 13.28 7.49
C PRO A 106 -10.89 14.32 7.07
N ASP A 107 -11.31 15.22 7.98
CA ASP A 107 -12.31 16.23 7.69
C ASP A 107 -11.72 17.33 6.79
N ALA A 108 -10.45 17.67 7.01
CA ALA A 108 -9.71 18.60 6.15
C ALA A 108 -9.54 18.07 4.72
N LEU A 109 -9.28 16.77 4.57
CA LEU A 109 -9.21 16.12 3.25
C LEU A 109 -10.57 16.12 2.55
N ALA A 110 -11.62 15.74 3.28
CA ALA A 110 -12.98 15.72 2.75
C ALA A 110 -13.46 17.13 2.32
N ALA A 111 -13.09 18.17 3.07
CA ALA A 111 -13.38 19.56 2.73
C ALA A 111 -12.75 20.01 1.40
N GLN A 112 -11.64 19.37 0.99
CA GLN A 112 -10.98 19.58 -0.31
C GLN A 112 -11.47 18.63 -1.41
N GLY A 113 -12.46 17.78 -1.11
CA GLY A 113 -12.95 16.75 -2.04
C GLY A 113 -11.93 15.64 -2.30
N ILE A 114 -10.94 15.46 -1.43
CA ILE A 114 -9.89 14.45 -1.55
C ILE A 114 -10.29 13.25 -0.69
N TYR A 115 -10.34 12.08 -1.32
CA TYR A 115 -10.66 10.83 -0.63
C TYR A 115 -9.44 10.22 0.05
N LYS A 116 -8.31 10.15 -0.67
CA LYS A 116 -7.05 9.61 -0.15
C LYS A 116 -5.85 10.41 -0.63
N ILE A 117 -4.83 10.48 0.21
CA ILE A 117 -3.46 10.84 -0.17
C ILE A 117 -2.56 9.62 -0.01
N ALA A 118 -1.85 9.22 -1.05
CA ALA A 118 -0.81 8.21 -0.99
C ALA A 118 0.57 8.89 -1.09
N LEU A 119 1.36 8.79 -0.02
CA LEU A 119 2.74 9.25 0.05
C LEU A 119 3.68 8.10 -0.30
N PHE A 120 4.45 8.27 -1.36
CA PHE A 120 5.48 7.33 -1.79
C PHE A 120 6.85 7.86 -1.39
N SER A 121 7.71 6.98 -0.90
CA SER A 121 9.15 7.25 -0.79
C SER A 121 9.86 6.76 -2.05
N PRO A 122 11.06 7.29 -2.39
CA PRO A 122 11.86 6.76 -3.49
C PRO A 122 12.19 5.26 -3.34
N ALA A 123 12.28 4.76 -2.11
CA ALA A 123 12.55 3.35 -1.82
C ALA A 123 11.48 2.41 -2.38
N ALA A 124 10.22 2.86 -2.46
CA ALA A 124 9.10 2.12 -3.07
C ALA A 124 9.34 1.74 -4.55
N PHE A 125 10.33 2.36 -5.19
CA PHE A 125 10.68 2.17 -6.59
C PHE A 125 12.09 1.61 -6.80
N ALA A 126 12.80 1.19 -5.74
CA ALA A 126 14.17 0.70 -5.85
C ALA A 126 14.28 -0.50 -6.82
N ASP A 127 13.31 -1.41 -6.77
CA ASP A 127 13.24 -2.60 -7.63
C ASP A 127 12.24 -2.44 -8.80
N ALA A 128 11.74 -1.22 -9.02
CA ALA A 128 10.73 -0.99 -10.05
C ALA A 128 11.31 -1.19 -11.47
N PRO A 129 10.51 -1.73 -12.40
CA PRO A 129 10.91 -1.78 -13.79
C PRO A 129 11.05 -0.36 -14.33
N GLY A 130 12.06 -0.14 -15.15
CA GLY A 130 12.19 1.10 -15.91
C GLY A 130 10.98 1.38 -16.80
N ILE A 131 10.89 2.63 -17.26
CA ILE A 131 9.94 3.03 -18.29
C ILE A 131 10.58 2.77 -19.65
N LEU A 132 9.95 1.86 -20.40
CA LEU A 132 10.30 1.50 -21.76
C LEU A 132 9.10 1.77 -22.65
N THR A 133 9.16 2.88 -23.38
CA THR A 133 8.25 3.26 -24.46
C THR A 133 9.05 3.51 -25.74
N GLU A 134 8.36 3.75 -26.85
CA GLU A 134 9.04 4.18 -28.09
C GLU A 134 9.86 5.47 -27.85
N THR A 135 9.36 6.35 -26.99
CA THR A 135 9.93 7.67 -26.71
C THR A 135 10.91 7.69 -25.53
N ILE A 136 10.76 6.81 -24.54
CA ILE A 136 11.53 6.84 -23.28
C ILE A 136 12.14 5.46 -23.03
N ALA A 137 13.41 5.42 -22.64
CA ALA A 137 14.05 4.22 -22.13
C ALA A 137 14.89 4.62 -20.92
N LEU A 138 14.25 4.62 -19.74
CA LEU A 138 14.87 5.03 -18.48
C LEU A 138 14.68 3.94 -17.43
N SER A 139 15.71 3.72 -16.62
CA SER A 139 15.58 2.90 -15.42
C SER A 139 14.75 3.64 -14.35
N ALA A 140 14.26 2.92 -13.33
CA ALA A 140 13.59 3.56 -12.21
C ALA A 140 14.52 4.53 -11.46
N SER A 141 15.80 4.16 -11.27
CA SER A 141 16.79 5.04 -10.66
C SER A 141 17.02 6.32 -11.45
N ASP A 142 17.12 6.24 -12.79
CA ASP A 142 17.27 7.44 -13.62
C ASP A 142 16.08 8.40 -13.44
N ILE A 143 14.86 7.85 -13.35
CA ILE A 143 13.65 8.64 -13.10
C ILE A 143 13.74 9.31 -11.73
N ILE A 144 14.10 8.58 -10.68
CA ILE A 144 14.26 9.15 -9.34
C ILE A 144 15.32 10.27 -9.33
N ASP A 145 16.44 10.09 -10.02
CA ASP A 145 17.48 11.10 -10.13
C ASP A 145 16.98 12.36 -10.85
N ILE A 146 16.18 12.21 -11.91
CA ILE A 146 15.50 13.31 -12.57
C ILE A 146 14.54 14.02 -11.62
N LEU A 147 13.74 13.28 -10.83
CA LEU A 147 12.76 13.84 -9.90
C LEU A 147 13.41 14.64 -8.76
N LYS A 148 14.63 14.25 -8.36
CA LYS A 148 15.43 14.96 -7.34
C LYS A 148 16.22 16.15 -7.90
N SER A 149 16.37 16.24 -9.23
CA SER A 149 17.14 17.31 -9.87
C SER A 149 16.46 18.67 -9.72
N GLN A 150 17.29 19.70 -9.53
CA GLN A 150 16.86 21.10 -9.58
C GLN A 150 16.47 21.55 -11.00
N ASN A 151 16.93 20.84 -12.04
CA ASN A 151 16.65 21.12 -13.44
C ASN A 151 16.18 19.83 -14.14
N PRO A 152 15.01 19.29 -13.77
CA PRO A 152 14.58 17.94 -14.15
C PRO A 152 14.48 17.77 -15.68
N LYS A 153 14.06 18.80 -16.41
CA LYS A 153 14.00 18.77 -17.89
C LYS A 153 15.38 18.64 -18.53
N SER A 154 16.39 19.33 -18.00
CA SER A 154 17.78 19.24 -18.51
C SER A 154 18.36 17.86 -18.22
N THR A 155 18.25 17.39 -16.97
CA THR A 155 18.73 16.06 -16.57
C THR A 155 18.07 14.96 -17.40
N PHE A 156 16.76 15.07 -17.66
CA PHE A 156 16.06 14.14 -18.55
C PHE A 156 16.65 14.13 -19.96
N MET A 157 16.92 15.29 -20.55
CA MET A 157 17.49 15.40 -21.90
C MET A 157 18.92 14.86 -22.02
N GLU A 158 19.71 15.00 -20.96
CA GLU A 158 21.07 14.46 -20.89
C GLU A 158 21.08 12.93 -20.93
N LEU A 159 20.09 12.31 -20.27
CA LEU A 159 19.90 10.86 -20.25
C LEU A 159 19.25 10.30 -21.52
N MET A 160 18.71 11.16 -22.39
CA MET A 160 18.05 10.72 -23.63
C MET A 160 19.06 10.44 -24.77
N PRO A 161 18.99 9.23 -25.39
CA PRO A 161 19.71 8.94 -26.63
C PRO A 161 19.41 9.96 -27.73
N THR A 162 20.40 10.31 -28.55
CA THR A 162 20.28 11.37 -29.58
C THR A 162 19.10 11.15 -30.52
N ASN A 163 18.81 9.91 -30.90
CA ASN A 163 17.67 9.55 -31.77
C ASN A 163 16.29 9.70 -31.11
N LYS A 164 16.22 9.82 -29.78
CA LYS A 164 14.96 10.01 -29.03
C LYS A 164 14.76 11.46 -28.54
N ARG A 165 15.77 12.33 -28.67
CA ARG A 165 15.74 13.71 -28.16
C ARG A 165 14.62 14.57 -28.73
N GLN A 166 14.24 14.38 -30.00
CA GLN A 166 13.14 15.16 -30.59
C GLN A 166 11.80 14.84 -29.93
N ASN A 167 11.50 13.56 -29.71
CA ASN A 167 10.28 13.13 -29.03
C ASN A 167 10.27 13.59 -27.56
N ALA A 168 11.42 13.56 -26.90
CA ALA A 168 11.61 14.09 -25.55
C ALA A 168 11.33 15.60 -25.49
N LEU A 169 11.82 16.38 -26.46
CA LEU A 169 11.53 17.81 -26.59
C LEU A 169 10.04 18.10 -26.77
N GLU A 170 9.34 17.31 -27.59
CA GLU A 170 7.90 17.44 -27.78
C GLU A 170 7.11 17.15 -26.49
N MET A 171 7.50 16.10 -25.75
CA MET A 171 6.90 15.80 -24.45
C MET A 171 7.09 16.97 -23.46
N MET A 172 8.29 17.53 -23.38
CA MET A 172 8.58 18.66 -22.49
C MET A 172 7.82 19.95 -22.86
N LYS A 173 7.59 20.21 -24.15
CA LYS A 173 6.80 21.36 -24.60
C LYS A 173 5.37 21.34 -24.08
N ASN A 174 4.82 20.16 -23.82
CA ASN A 174 3.47 19.96 -23.29
C ASN A 174 3.42 20.01 -21.75
N THR A 175 4.55 20.24 -21.08
CA THR A 175 4.65 20.37 -19.61
C THR A 175 5.12 21.78 -19.24
N PRO A 176 4.26 22.65 -18.67
CA PRO A 176 4.57 24.08 -18.52
C PRO A 176 5.80 24.35 -17.65
N GLY A 177 5.89 23.68 -16.50
CA GLY A 177 6.96 23.87 -15.52
C GLY A 177 7.70 22.58 -15.16
N ASP A 178 8.70 22.73 -14.30
CA ASP A 178 9.52 21.62 -13.81
C ASP A 178 8.77 20.76 -12.79
N ALA A 179 7.88 21.36 -11.99
CA ALA A 179 6.99 20.64 -11.09
C ALA A 179 6.04 19.71 -11.86
N GLU A 180 5.35 20.21 -12.87
CA GLU A 180 4.43 19.42 -13.70
C GLU A 180 5.17 18.33 -14.46
N PHE A 181 6.39 18.61 -14.91
CA PHE A 181 7.24 17.61 -15.56
C PHE A 181 7.65 16.48 -14.60
N ARG A 182 8.04 16.80 -13.36
CA ARG A 182 8.29 15.79 -12.32
C ARG A 182 7.05 14.97 -12.02
N SER A 183 5.91 15.62 -11.87
CA SER A 183 4.60 15.00 -11.65
C SER A 183 4.18 14.04 -12.78
N MET A 184 4.45 14.42 -14.03
CA MET A 184 4.23 13.55 -15.19
C MET A 184 5.12 12.31 -15.14
N LEU A 185 6.43 12.45 -14.92
CA LEU A 185 7.35 11.31 -14.83
C LEU A 185 6.99 10.38 -13.67
N PHE A 186 6.65 10.94 -12.52
CA PHE A 186 6.18 10.19 -11.36
C PHE A 186 4.89 9.42 -11.66
N GLN A 187 3.91 10.04 -12.32
CA GLN A 187 2.70 9.35 -12.77
C GLN A 187 3.03 8.17 -13.68
N MET A 188 3.90 8.36 -14.67
CA MET A 188 4.29 7.28 -15.57
C MET A 188 4.98 6.13 -14.82
N LEU A 189 5.82 6.44 -13.83
CA LEU A 189 6.48 5.44 -12.99
C LEU A 189 5.45 4.63 -12.18
N VAL A 190 4.54 5.31 -11.49
CA VAL A 190 3.46 4.67 -10.70
C VAL A 190 2.59 3.79 -11.59
N LEU A 191 2.15 4.28 -12.74
CA LEU A 191 1.33 3.51 -13.68
C LEU A 191 2.07 2.30 -14.25
N ASN A 192 3.35 2.45 -14.59
CA ASN A 192 4.19 1.35 -15.08
C ASN A 192 4.37 0.26 -14.02
N VAL A 193 4.58 0.63 -12.75
CA VAL A 193 4.66 -0.31 -11.63
C VAL A 193 3.31 -0.98 -11.38
N ALA A 194 2.22 -0.21 -11.33
CA ALA A 194 0.87 -0.74 -11.12
C ALA A 194 0.50 -1.78 -12.18
N GLN A 195 0.90 -1.57 -13.44
CA GLN A 195 0.60 -2.49 -14.53
C GLN A 195 1.53 -3.71 -14.57
N LYS A 196 2.85 -3.52 -14.40
CA LYS A 196 3.83 -4.59 -14.59
C LYS A 196 4.15 -5.38 -13.33
N GLN A 197 4.12 -4.72 -12.18
CA GLN A 197 4.53 -5.28 -10.89
C GLN A 197 3.66 -4.75 -9.73
N PRO A 198 2.34 -5.01 -9.72
CA PRO A 198 1.44 -4.54 -8.68
C PRO A 198 1.84 -5.00 -7.27
N LEU A 199 2.57 -6.12 -7.17
CA LEU A 199 3.10 -6.62 -5.90
C LEU A 199 4.08 -5.64 -5.24
N LEU A 200 4.82 -4.83 -6.00
CA LEU A 200 5.71 -3.80 -5.44
C LEU A 200 4.93 -2.73 -4.68
N LEU A 201 3.73 -2.35 -5.15
CA LEU A 201 2.89 -1.38 -4.44
C LEU A 201 2.38 -1.96 -3.12
N ALA A 202 2.02 -3.24 -3.11
CA ALA A 202 1.61 -3.93 -1.89
C ALA A 202 2.80 -4.09 -0.90
N ALA A 203 3.99 -4.41 -1.42
CA ALA A 203 5.22 -4.47 -0.62
C ALA A 203 5.57 -3.10 -0.02
N GLY A 204 5.48 -2.03 -0.82
CA GLY A 204 5.73 -0.67 -0.34
C GLY A 204 4.76 -0.23 0.75
N LEU A 205 3.48 -0.60 0.68
CA LEU A 205 2.53 -0.37 1.77
C LEU A 205 2.94 -1.08 3.07
N ARG A 206 3.42 -2.32 2.95
CA ARG A 206 3.88 -3.13 4.08
C ARG A 206 5.15 -2.58 4.71
N ASP A 207 6.10 -2.15 3.88
CA ASP A 207 7.43 -1.71 4.32
C ASP A 207 7.46 -0.23 4.73
N ASN A 208 6.29 0.42 4.79
CA ASN A 208 6.11 1.86 5.07
C ASN A 208 6.76 2.79 4.04
N GLU A 209 7.08 2.27 2.86
CA GLU A 209 7.56 3.05 1.74
C GLU A 209 6.42 3.73 0.98
N ILE A 210 5.19 3.25 1.17
CA ILE A 210 3.94 3.86 0.72
C ILE A 210 3.03 4.01 1.93
N ILE A 211 2.54 5.22 2.19
CA ILE A 211 1.62 5.51 3.29
C ILE A 211 0.35 6.13 2.71
N VAL A 212 -0.81 5.62 3.12
CA VAL A 212 -2.11 6.10 2.63
C VAL A 212 -2.90 6.76 3.76
N TYR A 213 -3.37 7.98 3.53
CA TYR A 213 -4.15 8.77 4.48
C TYR A 213 -5.56 9.09 3.93
N PRO A 214 -6.62 8.98 4.75
CA PRO A 214 -6.61 8.31 6.05
C PRO A 214 -6.43 6.79 5.90
N GLU A 215 -5.68 6.19 6.83
CA GLU A 215 -5.43 4.75 6.83
C GLU A 215 -6.68 3.97 7.26
N THR A 216 -7.11 3.02 6.44
CA THR A 216 -8.30 2.19 6.70
C THR A 216 -7.93 0.77 7.15
N ALA A 217 -8.94 -0.06 7.43
CA ALA A 217 -8.75 -1.43 7.89
C ALA A 217 -7.99 -2.27 6.85
N VAL A 218 -8.29 -2.09 5.57
CA VAL A 218 -7.63 -2.79 4.47
C VAL A 218 -6.13 -2.51 4.45
N PHE A 219 -5.71 -1.25 4.53
CA PHE A 219 -4.28 -0.88 4.52
C PHE A 219 -3.54 -1.42 5.75
N LYS A 220 -4.16 -1.38 6.94
CA LYS A 220 -3.60 -1.98 8.16
C LYS A 220 -3.39 -3.49 8.02
N VAL A 221 -4.31 -4.19 7.36
CA VAL A 221 -4.19 -5.63 7.12
C VAL A 221 -3.07 -5.91 6.13
N ILE A 222 -2.97 -5.15 5.03
CA ILE A 222 -1.89 -5.31 4.04
C ILE A 222 -0.52 -5.19 4.72
N ARG A 223 -0.37 -4.25 5.65
CA ARG A 223 0.84 -4.09 6.47
C ARG A 223 1.22 -5.29 7.32
N LEU A 224 0.23 -6.06 7.76
CA LEU A 224 0.44 -7.24 8.60
C LEU A 224 0.58 -8.55 7.79
N LEU A 225 0.31 -8.52 6.47
CA LEU A 225 0.35 -9.71 5.65
C LEU A 225 1.80 -10.15 5.36
N PRO A 226 2.14 -11.43 5.64
CA PRO A 226 3.40 -12.01 5.19
C PRO A 226 3.53 -11.98 3.68
N GLN A 227 4.74 -11.74 3.17
CA GLN A 227 5.04 -11.67 1.73
C GLN A 227 4.48 -12.86 0.93
N ARG A 228 4.67 -14.08 1.46
CA ARG A 228 4.22 -15.32 0.84
C ARG A 228 2.71 -15.37 0.62
N LEU A 229 1.91 -14.67 1.42
CA LEU A 229 0.47 -14.57 1.23
C LEU A 229 0.12 -13.55 0.15
N MET A 230 0.81 -12.40 0.11
CA MET A 230 0.59 -11.38 -0.92
C MET A 230 0.87 -11.91 -2.33
N GLU A 231 1.99 -12.63 -2.50
CA GLU A 231 2.35 -13.28 -3.76
C GLU A 231 1.26 -14.23 -4.28
N ARG A 232 0.55 -14.93 -3.39
CA ARG A 232 -0.53 -15.87 -3.76
C ARG A 232 -1.83 -15.19 -4.13
N VAL A 233 -2.10 -14.00 -3.58
CA VAL A 233 -3.35 -13.26 -3.80
C VAL A 233 -3.27 -12.38 -5.05
N ILE A 234 -2.12 -11.74 -5.29
CA ILE A 234 -1.95 -10.74 -6.35
C ILE A 234 -1.55 -11.37 -7.70
N VAL A 235 -0.83 -12.50 -7.70
CA VAL A 235 -0.29 -13.13 -8.93
C VAL A 235 -1.25 -14.17 -9.53
N ARG A 236 -2.55 -14.10 -9.21
CA ARG A 236 -3.60 -14.93 -9.84
C ARG A 236 -4.24 -14.21 -11.02
#